data_AF-A0A2V7R1E3-F1
#
_entry.id   AF-A0A2V7R1E3-F1
#
_cell.length_a   1.000
_cell.length_b   1.000
_cell.length_c   1.000
_cell.angle_alpha   90.00
_cell.angle_beta   90.00
_cell.angle_gamma   90.00
#
_symmetry.space_group_name_H-M   'P 1'
#
loop_
_entity.id
_entity.type
_entity.pdbx_description
1 polymer ?
#
loop_
_entity_poly.entity_id
_entity_poly.type
_entity_poly.pdbx_seq_one_letter_code
_entity_poly.pdbx_strand_id
1 'polypeptide(L)'
;MQLDPRYRPDRLVFPPEVTSVFDNVRVETRAVVLVAPPDTEISAGTGAFTFWVVASAFQTVEVTLRYQDGAPFRALYAGPMGDSLRVQWDGLDAAGQMPPVNRVLLRVASRAPTGELAGIVQLPLDLRVVHVDTLPWPKPPADSLLLPERSGSRPALRALLGGVLLATTVAALPSVVGSDHPSGSRLVVAGTVGLAGALGYVLHRPGRPLTANIEANRAVRARWQQGVAALKAENVRRRDDVHLAVHAGEPTAIKPSAR
;
A
#
# COMPACT_ATOMS: atom_id res chain seq x y z
N MET A 1 28.55 15.40 -31.99
CA MET A 1 27.94 16.74 -31.85
C MET A 1 26.44 16.61 -32.08
N GLN A 2 25.64 16.80 -31.04
CA GLN A 2 24.19 16.87 -31.13
C GLN A 2 23.83 18.33 -31.39
N LEU A 3 23.13 18.61 -32.50
CA LEU A 3 22.69 19.97 -32.82
C LEU A 3 21.55 20.34 -31.87
N ASP A 4 21.63 21.49 -31.20
CA ASP A 4 20.51 22.02 -30.42
C ASP A 4 19.49 22.67 -31.37
N PRO A 5 18.28 22.09 -31.55
CA PRO A 5 17.26 22.65 -32.43
C PRO A 5 16.72 24.01 -31.97
N ARG A 6 16.97 24.39 -30.70
CA ARG A 6 16.58 25.68 -30.12
C ARG A 6 17.56 26.79 -30.43
N TYR A 7 18.80 26.48 -30.82
CA TYR A 7 19.80 27.50 -31.06
C TYR A 7 19.35 28.51 -32.13
N ARG A 8 19.58 29.78 -31.86
CA ARG A 8 19.38 30.90 -32.79
C ARG A 8 20.59 31.83 -32.72
N PRO A 9 21.12 32.28 -33.86
CA PRO A 9 22.05 33.39 -33.88
C PRO A 9 21.38 34.64 -33.32
N ASP A 10 22.12 35.43 -32.54
CA ASP A 10 21.63 36.70 -32.03
C ASP A 10 21.43 37.69 -33.18
N ARG A 11 20.20 38.16 -33.35
CA ARG A 11 19.80 39.10 -34.41
C ARG A 11 20.37 40.51 -34.22
N LEU A 12 20.89 40.82 -33.03
CA LEU A 12 21.60 42.08 -32.76
C LEU A 12 23.08 42.01 -33.15
N VAL A 13 23.65 40.80 -33.16
CA VAL A 13 25.07 40.56 -33.47
C VAL A 13 25.26 40.18 -34.94
N PHE A 14 24.32 39.41 -35.50
CA PHE A 14 24.39 38.92 -36.87
C PHE A 14 23.43 39.68 -37.80
N PRO A 15 23.88 40.03 -39.01
CA PRO A 15 23.04 40.73 -39.97
C PRO A 15 21.91 39.81 -40.49
N PRO A 16 20.80 40.39 -41.01
CA PRO A 16 19.61 39.65 -41.43
C PRO A 16 19.90 38.52 -42.41
N GLU A 17 20.87 38.69 -43.32
CA GLU A 17 21.26 37.70 -44.32
C GLU A 17 21.77 36.42 -43.65
N VAL A 18 22.60 36.54 -42.62
CA VAL A 18 23.16 35.39 -41.89
C VAL A 18 22.07 34.68 -41.10
N THR A 19 21.20 35.44 -40.44
CA THR A 19 20.08 34.85 -39.68
C THR A 19 19.08 34.14 -40.60
N SER A 20 18.85 34.67 -41.82
CA SER A 20 17.97 34.06 -42.82
C SER A 20 18.55 32.78 -43.41
N VAL A 21 19.86 32.75 -43.70
CA VAL A 21 20.55 31.52 -44.13
C VAL A 21 20.47 30.46 -43.03
N PHE A 22 20.67 30.84 -41.77
CA PHE A 22 20.56 29.91 -40.65
C PHE A 22 19.14 29.36 -40.51
N ASP A 23 18.11 30.21 -40.61
CA ASP A 23 16.71 29.79 -40.56
C ASP A 23 16.38 28.83 -41.72
N ASN A 24 16.90 29.06 -42.93
CA ASN A 24 16.74 28.15 -44.07
C ASN A 24 17.41 26.78 -43.82
N VAL A 25 18.68 26.76 -43.40
CA VAL A 25 19.39 25.51 -43.09
C VAL A 25 18.68 24.75 -41.97
N ARG A 26 18.08 25.45 -41.01
CA ARG A 26 17.33 24.85 -39.90
C ARG A 26 16.02 24.18 -40.37
N VAL A 27 15.38 24.73 -41.39
CA VAL A 27 14.20 24.13 -42.05
C VAL A 27 14.59 22.93 -42.90
N GLU A 28 15.73 22.99 -43.59
CA GLU A 28 16.24 21.89 -44.42
C GLU A 28 16.81 20.75 -43.56
N THR A 29 17.55 21.08 -42.50
CA THR A 29 18.20 20.15 -41.57
C THR A 29 17.30 19.90 -40.38
N ARG A 30 16.18 19.22 -40.65
CA ARG A 30 15.19 18.90 -39.63
C ARG A 30 15.81 18.04 -38.51
N ALA A 31 15.74 18.55 -37.29
CA ALA A 31 16.23 17.88 -36.10
C ALA A 31 15.14 17.85 -35.02
N VAL A 32 15.22 16.83 -34.16
CA VAL A 32 14.41 16.68 -32.96
C VAL A 32 15.31 16.43 -31.77
N VAL A 33 14.94 16.97 -30.62
CA VAL A 33 15.52 16.61 -29.32
C VAL A 33 14.41 16.25 -28.35
N LEU A 34 14.68 15.26 -27.50
CA LEU A 34 13.85 14.87 -26.37
C LEU A 34 14.36 15.56 -25.11
N VAL A 35 13.46 16.18 -24.36
CA VAL A 35 13.76 16.77 -23.05
C VAL A 35 12.83 16.10 -22.04
N ALA A 36 13.40 15.23 -21.21
CA ALA A 36 12.69 14.50 -20.18
C ALA A 36 13.36 14.77 -18.82
N PRO A 37 12.59 14.75 -17.71
CA PRO A 37 13.18 14.73 -16.38
C PRO A 37 14.01 13.44 -16.21
N PRO A 38 15.19 13.51 -15.54
CA PRO A 38 16.09 12.37 -15.39
C PRO A 38 15.49 11.28 -14.52
N ASP A 39 14.83 11.65 -13.42
CA ASP A 39 14.16 10.74 -12.50
C ASP A 39 12.74 11.25 -12.24
N THR A 40 11.75 10.37 -12.29
CA THR A 40 10.35 10.73 -12.01
C THR A 40 9.61 9.53 -11.44
N GLU A 41 8.84 9.75 -10.38
CA GLU A 41 7.92 8.76 -9.84
C GLU A 41 6.49 9.17 -10.19
N ILE A 42 5.70 8.25 -10.73
CA ILE A 42 4.31 8.48 -11.11
C ILE A 42 3.41 7.38 -10.53
N SER A 43 2.21 7.75 -10.08
CA SER A 43 1.14 6.78 -9.83
C SER A 43 0.71 6.18 -11.17
N ALA A 44 0.85 4.87 -11.36
CA ALA A 44 0.52 4.25 -12.63
C ALA A 44 -0.98 4.43 -12.97
N GLY A 45 -1.29 4.77 -14.22
CA GLY A 45 -2.66 4.95 -14.73
C GLY A 45 -3.36 6.26 -14.32
N THR A 46 -2.91 6.93 -13.26
CA THR A 46 -3.51 8.20 -12.77
C THR A 46 -2.56 9.39 -12.86
N GLY A 47 -1.26 9.15 -12.72
CA GLY A 47 -0.18 10.10 -12.96
C GLY A 47 0.31 10.08 -14.40
N ALA A 48 1.31 10.92 -14.71
CA ALA A 48 1.88 10.98 -16.04
C ALA A 48 3.36 11.37 -16.05
N PHE A 49 4.19 10.53 -16.66
CA PHE A 49 5.54 10.89 -17.06
C PHE A 49 5.44 11.86 -18.24
N THR A 50 5.88 13.10 -18.01
CA THR A 50 5.80 14.19 -19.00
C THR A 50 7.17 14.47 -19.58
N PHE A 51 7.25 14.55 -20.90
CA PHE A 51 8.46 14.98 -21.60
C PHE A 51 8.09 15.91 -22.78
N TRP A 52 9.10 16.61 -23.26
CA TRP A 52 8.98 17.52 -24.40
C TRP A 52 9.73 16.96 -25.61
N VAL A 53 9.07 17.03 -26.75
CA VAL A 53 9.70 16.89 -28.06
C VAL A 53 9.92 18.29 -28.60
N VAL A 54 11.13 18.60 -29.05
CA VAL A 54 11.49 19.94 -29.56
C VAL A 54 12.01 19.80 -30.99
N ALA A 55 11.49 20.60 -31.91
CA ALA A 55 11.85 20.59 -33.33
C ALA A 55 12.69 21.80 -33.73
N SER A 56 13.48 21.61 -34.78
CA SER A 56 14.07 22.70 -35.54
C SER A 56 13.08 23.36 -36.53
N ALA A 57 11.98 22.72 -36.92
CA ALA A 57 10.99 23.31 -37.81
C ALA A 57 9.68 22.52 -37.76
N PHE A 58 8.61 23.09 -38.35
CA PHE A 58 7.35 22.37 -38.53
C PHE A 58 7.57 21.05 -39.28
N GLN A 59 7.06 19.96 -38.70
CA GLN A 59 7.22 18.60 -39.20
C GLN A 59 6.18 17.66 -38.59
N THR A 60 6.10 16.44 -39.10
CA THR A 60 5.23 15.40 -38.53
C THR A 60 6.07 14.49 -37.65
N VAL A 61 5.59 14.16 -36.45
CA VAL A 61 6.31 13.26 -35.52
C VAL A 61 5.44 12.08 -35.13
N GLU A 62 6.10 10.95 -34.95
CA GLU A 62 5.53 9.74 -34.38
C GLU A 62 6.30 9.40 -33.11
N VAL A 63 5.61 9.50 -31.97
CA VAL A 63 6.16 9.27 -30.63
C VAL A 63 5.63 7.94 -30.13
N THR A 64 6.54 6.99 -29.94
CA THR A 64 6.22 5.61 -29.58
C THR A 64 7.14 5.14 -28.47
N LEU A 65 6.61 4.34 -27.56
CA LEU A 65 7.39 3.47 -26.70
C LEU A 65 7.56 2.13 -27.41
N ARG A 66 8.75 1.54 -27.29
CA ARG A 66 9.09 0.23 -27.85
C ARG A 66 9.81 -0.61 -26.81
N TYR A 67 9.71 -1.92 -26.94
CA TYR A 67 10.58 -2.85 -26.25
C TYR A 67 12.02 -2.73 -26.78
N GLN A 68 12.99 -3.27 -26.04
CA GLN A 68 14.40 -3.22 -26.43
C GLN A 68 14.69 -3.97 -27.74
N ASP A 69 13.94 -5.03 -28.02
CA ASP A 69 13.99 -5.79 -29.28
C ASP A 69 13.35 -5.03 -30.45
N GLY A 70 12.81 -3.84 -30.19
CA GLY A 70 12.13 -3.01 -31.16
C GLY A 70 10.66 -3.38 -31.35
N ALA A 71 10.07 -4.33 -30.63
CA ALA A 71 8.63 -4.57 -30.70
C ALA A 71 7.83 -3.34 -30.22
N PRO A 72 6.64 -3.08 -30.77
CA PRO A 72 5.81 -1.96 -30.33
C PRO A 72 5.37 -2.17 -28.88
N PHE A 73 5.53 -1.14 -28.04
CA PHE A 73 5.04 -1.15 -26.66
C PHE A 73 3.76 -0.33 -26.54
N ARG A 74 3.81 0.94 -26.97
CA ARG A 74 2.65 1.85 -26.96
C ARG A 74 2.87 3.06 -27.86
N ALA A 75 1.85 3.48 -28.60
CA ALA A 75 1.86 4.77 -29.29
C ALA A 75 1.42 5.88 -28.34
N LEU A 76 2.15 6.99 -28.31
CA LEU A 76 1.85 8.14 -27.45
C LEU A 76 1.30 9.32 -28.26
N TYR A 77 1.81 9.53 -29.47
CA TYR A 77 1.37 10.61 -30.34
C TYR A 77 1.76 10.34 -31.80
N ALA A 78 0.90 10.75 -32.74
CA ALA A 78 1.22 10.79 -34.17
C ALA A 78 0.53 12.00 -34.79
N GLY A 79 1.31 12.92 -35.37
CA GLY A 79 0.72 14.12 -35.96
C GLY A 79 1.70 15.27 -36.21
N PRO A 80 1.18 16.41 -36.69
CA PRO A 80 1.97 17.61 -36.96
C PRO A 80 2.43 18.30 -35.67
N MET A 81 3.64 18.81 -35.70
CA MET A 81 4.29 19.50 -34.60
C MET A 81 4.95 20.78 -35.13
N GLY A 82 4.76 21.88 -34.42
CA GLY A 82 5.48 23.13 -34.62
C GLY A 82 6.86 23.06 -33.96
N ASP A 83 7.16 23.99 -33.05
CA ASP A 83 8.46 24.06 -32.38
C ASP A 83 8.61 23.09 -31.20
N SER A 84 7.52 22.81 -30.48
CA SER A 84 7.55 21.93 -29.32
C SER A 84 6.22 21.21 -29.12
N LEU A 85 6.30 19.98 -28.62
CA LEU A 85 5.15 19.15 -28.27
C LEU A 85 5.35 18.58 -26.86
N ARG A 86 4.37 18.79 -25.98
CA ARG A 86 4.30 18.11 -24.68
C ARG A 86 3.64 16.76 -24.87
N VAL A 87 4.30 15.69 -24.45
CA VAL A 87 3.76 14.33 -24.50
C VAL A 87 3.72 13.76 -23.10
N GLN A 88 2.72 12.93 -22.84
CA GLN A 88 2.48 12.30 -21.55
C GLN A 88 2.30 10.80 -21.72
N TRP A 89 2.84 10.06 -20.76
CA TRP A 89 2.63 8.62 -20.64
C TRP A 89 2.22 8.29 -19.22
N ASP A 90 1.14 7.53 -19.07
CA ASP A 90 0.53 7.15 -17.78
C ASP A 90 1.24 5.99 -17.06
N GLY A 91 2.37 5.50 -17.59
CA GLY A 91 3.11 4.38 -17.01
C GLY A 91 2.59 3.00 -17.41
N LEU A 92 1.55 2.89 -18.24
CA LEU A 92 0.95 1.61 -18.64
C LEU A 92 1.32 1.20 -20.08
N ASP A 93 1.24 -0.08 -20.39
CA ASP A 93 1.37 -0.59 -21.76
C ASP A 93 0.11 -0.30 -22.61
N ALA A 94 0.10 -0.78 -23.86
CA ALA A 94 -1.05 -0.62 -24.75
C ALA A 94 -2.32 -1.37 -24.28
N ALA A 95 -2.20 -2.38 -23.43
CA ALA A 95 -3.31 -3.12 -22.83
C ALA A 95 -3.80 -2.49 -21.50
N GLY A 96 -3.21 -1.37 -21.07
CA GLY A 96 -3.52 -0.72 -19.80
C GLY A 96 -2.97 -1.49 -18.59
N GLN A 97 -1.96 -2.34 -18.80
CA GLN A 97 -1.31 -3.11 -17.74
C GLN A 97 0.03 -2.48 -17.36
N MET A 98 0.51 -2.86 -16.16
CA MET A 98 1.85 -2.50 -15.75
C MET A 98 2.89 -3.12 -16.70
N PRO A 99 3.95 -2.39 -17.09
CA PRO A 99 4.98 -2.91 -17.97
C PRO A 99 5.61 -4.18 -17.36
N PRO A 100 5.64 -5.32 -18.07
CA PRO A 100 6.28 -6.54 -17.57
C PRO A 100 7.80 -6.50 -17.68
N VAL A 101 8.36 -5.34 -18.02
CA VAL A 101 9.78 -5.12 -18.33
C VAL A 101 10.30 -3.95 -17.50
N ASN A 102 11.60 -3.97 -17.23
CA ASN A 102 12.29 -2.93 -16.48
C ASN A 102 12.91 -1.84 -17.38
N ARG A 103 12.78 -1.93 -18.70
CA ARG A 103 13.29 -0.92 -19.61
C ARG A 103 12.51 -0.91 -20.92
N VAL A 104 12.22 0.29 -21.40
CA VAL A 104 11.60 0.56 -22.71
C VAL A 104 12.39 1.64 -23.43
N LEU A 105 12.18 1.77 -24.74
CA LEU A 105 12.78 2.80 -25.57
C LEU A 105 11.70 3.79 -26.02
N LEU A 106 11.82 5.03 -25.57
CA LEU A 106 11.05 6.14 -26.14
C LEU A 106 11.67 6.51 -27.49
N ARG A 107 10.92 6.36 -28.56
CA ARG A 107 11.34 6.64 -29.93
C ARG A 107 10.48 7.73 -30.54
N VAL A 108 11.14 8.77 -31.04
CA VAL A 108 10.53 9.81 -31.86
C VAL A 108 11.06 9.68 -33.27
N ALA A 109 10.18 9.32 -34.20
CA ALA A 109 10.47 9.40 -35.62
C ALA A 109 9.95 10.73 -36.17
N SER A 110 10.85 11.53 -36.73
CA SER A 110 10.50 12.78 -37.41
C SER A 110 10.39 12.56 -38.91
N ARG A 111 9.35 13.13 -39.51
CA ARG A 111 9.09 13.12 -40.94
C ARG A 111 8.90 14.54 -41.46
N ALA A 112 9.47 14.78 -42.63
CA ALA A 112 9.15 15.95 -43.44
C ALA A 112 7.63 16.04 -43.70
N PRO A 113 7.08 17.24 -43.98
CA PRO A 113 5.72 17.39 -44.51
C PRO A 113 5.47 16.57 -45.79
N THR A 114 6.53 16.28 -46.55
CA THR A 114 6.51 15.41 -47.74
C THR A 114 6.46 13.91 -47.40
N GLY A 115 6.54 13.53 -46.13
CA GLY A 115 6.45 12.15 -45.62
C GLY A 115 7.80 11.43 -45.44
N GLU A 116 8.87 11.99 -46.00
CA GLU A 116 10.24 11.44 -45.90
C GLU A 116 10.74 11.42 -44.44
N LEU A 117 11.43 10.35 -44.05
CA LEU A 117 11.99 10.22 -42.71
C LEU A 117 13.20 11.16 -42.55
N ALA A 118 13.05 12.18 -41.70
CA ALA A 118 14.11 13.15 -41.44
C ALA A 118 15.09 12.66 -40.37
N GLY A 119 14.61 11.91 -39.38
CA GLY A 119 15.46 11.42 -38.30
C GLY A 119 14.71 10.60 -37.27
N ILE A 120 15.46 9.81 -36.49
CA ILE A 120 14.93 9.08 -35.35
C ILE A 120 15.76 9.46 -34.12
N VAL A 121 15.08 9.79 -33.02
CA VAL A 121 15.71 9.94 -31.70
C VAL A 121 15.16 8.86 -30.79
N GLN A 122 16.03 8.23 -30.01
CA GLN A 122 15.70 7.24 -29.01
C GLN A 122 16.17 7.69 -27.64
N LEU A 123 15.39 7.43 -26.61
CA LEU A 123 15.70 7.69 -25.21
C LEU A 123 15.38 6.42 -24.42
N PRO A 124 16.36 5.74 -23.83
CA PRO A 124 16.10 4.60 -22.97
C PRO A 124 15.44 5.09 -21.67
N LEU A 125 14.37 4.40 -21.28
CA LEU A 125 13.67 4.62 -20.02
C LEU A 125 13.78 3.36 -19.17
N ASP A 126 14.47 3.48 -18.04
CA ASP A 126 14.55 2.47 -17.00
C ASP A 126 13.32 2.58 -16.09
N LEU A 127 12.67 1.44 -15.85
CA LEU A 127 11.41 1.32 -15.15
C LEU A 127 11.59 0.48 -13.89
N ARG A 128 11.13 1.00 -12.75
CA ARG A 128 11.07 0.27 -11.50
C ARG A 128 9.69 0.45 -10.87
N VAL A 129 9.03 -0.67 -10.61
CA VAL A 129 7.78 -0.67 -9.83
C VAL A 129 8.12 -0.40 -8.36
N VAL A 130 7.53 0.65 -7.81
CA VAL A 130 7.64 1.04 -6.41
C VAL A 130 6.31 0.69 -5.74
N HIS A 131 6.37 -0.19 -4.76
CA HIS A 131 5.20 -0.55 -3.95
C HIS A 131 5.20 0.32 -2.71
N VAL A 132 4.04 0.90 -2.39
CA VAL A 132 3.88 1.69 -1.17
C VAL A 132 3.92 0.76 0.05
N ASP A 133 4.72 1.12 1.06
CA ASP A 133 4.83 0.35 2.29
C ASP A 133 3.50 0.28 3.06
N THR A 134 3.17 -0.93 3.49
CA THR A 134 2.01 -1.18 4.35
C THR A 134 2.31 -0.84 5.81
N LEU A 135 1.29 -0.38 6.53
CA LEU A 135 1.38 -0.12 7.97
C LEU A 135 1.49 -1.44 8.75
N PRO A 136 2.25 -1.46 9.87
CA PRO A 136 2.37 -2.64 10.71
C PRO A 136 1.04 -2.99 11.37
N TRP A 137 0.78 -4.28 11.54
CA TRP A 137 -0.44 -4.74 12.22
C TRP A 137 -0.45 -4.33 13.69
N PRO A 138 -1.60 -3.87 14.22
CA PRO A 138 -1.70 -3.55 15.64
C PRO A 138 -1.61 -4.84 16.46
N LYS A 139 -0.79 -4.81 17.52
CA LYS A 139 -0.69 -5.93 18.45
C LYS A 139 -2.05 -6.20 19.13
N PRO A 140 -2.37 -7.46 19.47
CA PRO A 140 -3.56 -7.76 20.24
C PRO A 140 -3.53 -7.03 21.59
N PRO A 141 -4.69 -6.73 22.21
CA PRO A 141 -4.75 -6.13 23.53
C PRO A 141 -3.97 -7.00 24.53
N ALA A 142 -3.13 -6.38 25.35
CA ALA A 142 -2.42 -7.09 26.41
C ALA A 142 -3.43 -7.67 27.40
N ASP A 143 -3.14 -8.85 27.95
CA ASP A 143 -4.00 -9.51 28.93
C ASP A 143 -4.24 -8.63 30.18
N SER A 144 -3.30 -7.74 30.51
CA SER A 144 -3.42 -6.77 31.59
C SER A 144 -4.54 -5.74 31.39
N LEU A 145 -5.01 -5.55 30.16
CA LEU A 145 -6.14 -4.67 29.83
C LEU A 145 -7.48 -5.42 29.90
N LEU A 146 -7.46 -6.74 30.05
CA LEU A 146 -8.65 -7.58 30.11
C LEU A 146 -8.98 -7.90 31.58
N LEU A 147 -10.24 -7.71 31.94
CA LEU A 147 -10.76 -8.12 33.23
C LEU A 147 -10.91 -9.65 33.29
N PRO A 148 -10.76 -10.28 34.46
CA PRO A 148 -11.03 -11.72 34.60
C PRO A 148 -12.46 -12.07 34.20
N GLU A 149 -12.66 -12.97 33.25
CA GLU A 149 -14.00 -13.34 32.76
C GLU A 149 -14.68 -14.42 33.61
N ARG A 150 -13.94 -15.04 34.54
CA ARG A 150 -14.41 -16.13 35.39
C ARG A 150 -14.08 -15.85 36.85
N SER A 151 -15.01 -16.21 37.73
CA SER A 151 -14.79 -16.15 39.18
C SER A 151 -13.66 -17.10 39.61
N GLY A 152 -12.78 -16.59 40.47
CA GLY A 152 -11.70 -17.38 41.07
C GLY A 152 -12.23 -18.41 42.07
N SER A 153 -11.41 -19.42 42.40
CA SER A 153 -11.81 -20.52 43.29
C SER A 153 -11.81 -20.18 44.78
N ARG A 154 -11.18 -19.08 45.18
CA ARG A 154 -10.99 -18.69 46.60
C ARG A 154 -12.30 -18.52 47.40
N PRO A 155 -13.35 -17.84 46.92
CA PRO A 155 -14.61 -17.71 47.66
C PRO A 155 -15.32 -19.06 47.81
N ALA A 156 -15.32 -19.87 46.75
CA ALA A 156 -15.91 -21.21 46.76
C ALA A 156 -15.20 -22.16 47.74
N LEU A 157 -13.87 -22.11 47.78
CA LEU A 157 -13.06 -22.90 48.70
C LEU A 157 -13.29 -22.48 50.16
N ARG A 158 -13.42 -21.17 50.43
CA ARG A 158 -13.74 -20.65 51.76
C ARG A 158 -15.14 -21.08 52.22
N ALA A 159 -16.13 -21.07 51.34
CA ALA A 159 -17.48 -21.53 51.66
C ALA A 159 -17.51 -23.03 51.96
N LEU A 160 -16.77 -23.84 51.19
CA LEU A 160 -16.67 -25.29 51.39
C LEU A 160 -15.94 -25.62 52.70
N LEU A 161 -14.80 -24.98 52.98
CA LEU A 161 -14.06 -25.16 54.24
C LEU A 161 -14.84 -24.67 55.47
N GLY A 162 -15.53 -23.53 55.36
CA GLY A 162 -16.40 -23.01 56.42
C GLY A 162 -17.57 -23.94 56.72
N GLY A 163 -18.21 -24.50 55.69
CA GLY A 163 -19.29 -25.48 55.84
C GLY A 163 -18.81 -26.79 56.49
N VAL A 164 -17.63 -27.28 56.11
CA VAL A 164 -17.02 -28.47 56.73
C VAL A 164 -16.68 -28.23 58.20
N LEU A 165 -16.06 -27.09 58.54
CA LEU A 165 -15.72 -26.75 59.93
C LEU A 165 -16.95 -26.57 60.83
N LEU A 166 -18.03 -25.98 60.32
CA LEU A 166 -19.29 -25.85 61.06
C LEU A 166 -20.01 -27.20 61.22
N ALA A 167 -19.98 -28.06 60.20
CA ALA A 167 -20.56 -29.40 60.28
C ALA A 167 -19.80 -30.30 61.27
N THR A 168 -18.46 -30.23 61.31
CA THR A 168 -17.66 -31.00 62.29
C THR A 168 -17.81 -30.47 63.71
N THR A 169 -17.91 -29.16 63.93
CA THR A 169 -18.14 -28.59 65.26
C THR A 169 -19.53 -28.93 65.82
N VAL A 170 -20.59 -28.90 65.00
CA VAL A 170 -21.94 -29.34 65.42
C VAL A 170 -21.99 -30.84 65.71
N ALA A 171 -21.26 -31.66 64.96
CA ALA A 171 -21.21 -33.11 65.17
C ALA A 171 -20.35 -33.52 66.40
N ALA A 172 -19.30 -32.76 66.73
CA ALA A 172 -18.36 -33.08 67.82
C ALA A 172 -18.77 -32.54 69.20
N LEU A 173 -19.83 -31.74 69.29
CA LEU A 173 -20.29 -31.13 70.55
C LEU A 173 -20.64 -32.13 71.69
N PRO A 174 -20.88 -33.44 71.50
CA PRO A 174 -21.13 -34.34 72.63
C PRO A 174 -19.97 -35.28 73.00
N SER A 175 -18.70 -34.99 72.67
CA SER A 175 -17.58 -35.77 73.23
C SER A 175 -17.19 -35.35 74.67
N VAL A 176 -17.80 -34.29 75.21
CA VAL A 176 -17.48 -33.74 76.55
C VAL A 176 -18.61 -33.93 77.58
N VAL A 177 -19.81 -34.35 77.17
CA VAL A 177 -20.91 -34.67 78.10
C VAL A 177 -21.54 -35.97 77.64
N GLY A 178 -21.16 -37.07 78.30
CA GLY A 178 -21.51 -38.43 77.90
C GLY A 178 -23.01 -38.68 77.81
N SER A 179 -23.46 -39.12 76.64
CA SER A 179 -24.73 -39.84 76.46
C SER A 179 -24.76 -40.53 75.10
N ASP A 180 -25.09 -41.81 75.12
CA ASP A 180 -25.17 -42.71 73.97
C ASP A 180 -26.27 -42.31 72.97
N HIS A 181 -25.91 -42.43 71.68
CA HIS A 181 -26.71 -42.27 70.45
C HIS A 181 -27.22 -40.86 70.07
N PRO A 182 -26.94 -40.39 68.83
CA PRO A 182 -27.40 -39.10 68.34
C PRO A 182 -28.94 -39.09 68.16
N SER A 183 -29.62 -38.14 68.83
CA SER A 183 -31.06 -37.94 68.65
C SER A 183 -31.39 -37.56 67.20
N GLY A 184 -32.52 -38.04 66.64
CA GLY A 184 -32.90 -37.83 65.24
C GLY A 184 -32.92 -36.35 64.81
N SER A 185 -33.24 -35.43 65.73
CA SER A 185 -33.16 -33.98 65.52
C SER A 185 -31.74 -33.46 65.21
N ARG A 186 -30.69 -34.09 65.74
CA ARG A 186 -29.28 -33.71 65.53
C ARG A 186 -28.78 -34.12 64.15
N LEU A 187 -29.19 -35.30 63.69
CA LEU A 187 -28.92 -35.75 62.31
C LEU A 187 -29.60 -34.84 61.29
N VAL A 188 -30.80 -34.35 61.59
CA VAL A 188 -31.50 -33.37 60.76
C VAL A 188 -30.74 -32.04 60.71
N VAL A 189 -30.28 -31.49 61.85
CA VAL A 189 -29.51 -30.22 61.86
C VAL A 189 -28.18 -30.36 61.12
N ALA A 190 -27.41 -31.42 61.38
CA ALA A 190 -26.16 -31.69 60.66
C ALA A 190 -26.39 -31.84 59.14
N GLY A 191 -27.47 -32.52 58.75
CA GLY A 191 -27.90 -32.62 57.35
C GLY A 191 -28.22 -31.26 56.73
N THR A 192 -28.91 -30.37 57.44
CA THR A 192 -29.24 -29.02 56.94
C THR A 192 -28.00 -28.13 56.75
N VAL A 193 -27.02 -28.20 57.65
CA VAL A 193 -25.76 -27.44 57.53
C VAL A 193 -24.91 -27.95 56.37
N GLY A 194 -24.83 -29.28 56.19
CA GLY A 194 -24.16 -29.89 55.04
C GLY A 194 -24.81 -29.52 53.71
N LEU A 195 -26.15 -29.55 53.64
CA LEU A 195 -26.92 -29.10 52.47
C LEU A 195 -26.72 -27.60 52.19
N ALA A 196 -26.69 -26.75 53.21
CA ALA A 196 -26.42 -25.32 53.07
C ALA A 196 -24.99 -25.06 52.54
N GLY A 197 -23.99 -25.82 52.99
CA GLY A 197 -22.62 -25.75 52.47
C GLY A 197 -22.49 -26.19 51.01
N ALA A 198 -23.16 -27.30 50.64
CA ALA A 198 -23.19 -27.79 49.26
C ALA A 198 -23.93 -26.81 48.33
N LEU A 199 -25.08 -26.28 48.76
CA LEU A 199 -25.81 -25.24 48.05
C LEU A 199 -24.98 -23.95 47.93
N GLY A 200 -24.28 -23.55 49.00
CA GLY A 200 -23.36 -22.41 49.00
C GLY A 200 -22.23 -22.57 47.98
N TYR A 201 -21.64 -23.76 47.87
CA TYR A 201 -20.61 -24.07 46.86
C TYR A 201 -21.17 -24.09 45.43
N VAL A 202 -22.36 -24.64 45.22
CA VAL A 202 -23.02 -24.62 43.90
C VAL A 202 -23.40 -23.19 43.49
N LEU A 203 -23.88 -22.38 44.42
CA LEU A 203 -24.20 -20.97 44.22
C LEU A 203 -22.93 -20.13 43.98
N HIS A 204 -21.80 -20.46 44.59
CA HIS A 204 -20.52 -19.76 44.42
C HIS A 204 -19.52 -20.56 43.58
N ARG A 205 -20.02 -21.41 42.67
CA ARG A 205 -19.18 -22.37 41.94
C ARG A 205 -18.01 -21.66 41.24
N PRO A 206 -16.77 -22.16 41.42
CA PRO A 206 -15.60 -21.60 40.75
C PRO A 206 -15.78 -21.68 39.23
N GLY A 207 -15.33 -20.64 38.52
CA GLY A 207 -15.43 -20.60 37.06
C GLY A 207 -16.75 -20.08 36.52
N ARG A 208 -17.68 -19.61 37.38
CA ARG A 208 -18.88 -18.88 36.92
C ARG A 208 -18.50 -17.68 36.05
N PRO A 209 -19.17 -17.47 34.89
CA PRO A 209 -18.91 -16.34 34.02
C PRO A 209 -19.26 -15.03 34.74
N LEU A 210 -18.35 -14.05 34.65
CA LEU A 210 -18.55 -12.71 35.16
C LEU A 210 -19.05 -11.84 34.01
N THR A 211 -20.37 -11.82 33.80
CA THR A 211 -21.00 -11.20 32.62
C THR A 211 -20.58 -9.75 32.41
N ALA A 212 -20.50 -8.95 33.47
CA ALA A 212 -20.04 -7.55 33.40
C ALA A 212 -18.60 -7.42 32.87
N ASN A 213 -17.69 -8.32 33.29
CA ASN A 213 -16.30 -8.32 32.81
C ASN A 213 -16.22 -8.82 31.37
N ILE A 214 -17.04 -9.81 31.00
CA ILE A 214 -17.15 -10.30 29.62
C ILE A 214 -17.63 -9.18 28.69
N GLU A 215 -18.64 -8.40 29.10
CA GLU A 215 -19.15 -7.26 28.34
C GLU A 215 -18.10 -6.15 28.22
N ALA A 216 -17.41 -5.81 29.31
CA ALA A 216 -16.32 -4.84 29.29
C ALA A 216 -15.16 -5.28 28.36
N ASN A 217 -14.73 -6.54 28.45
CA ASN A 217 -13.70 -7.09 27.56
C ASN A 217 -14.16 -7.15 26.11
N ARG A 218 -15.46 -7.40 25.86
CA ARG A 218 -16.03 -7.39 24.51
C ARG A 218 -15.87 -6.01 23.88
N ALA A 219 -16.07 -4.92 24.62
CA ALA A 219 -15.85 -3.56 24.13
C ALA A 219 -14.37 -3.31 23.77
N VAL A 220 -13.43 -3.76 24.61
CA VAL A 220 -11.98 -3.65 24.34
C VAL A 220 -11.60 -4.40 23.06
N ARG A 221 -12.06 -5.66 22.93
CA ARG A 221 -11.80 -6.47 21.73
C ARG A 221 -12.46 -5.88 20.50
N ALA A 222 -13.69 -5.38 20.60
CA ALA A 222 -14.41 -4.76 19.48
C ALA A 222 -13.68 -3.52 18.96
N ARG A 223 -13.20 -2.64 19.86
CA ARG A 223 -12.41 -1.46 19.46
C ARG A 223 -11.10 -1.85 18.76
N TRP A 224 -10.41 -2.88 19.25
CA TRP A 224 -9.22 -3.39 18.58
C TRP A 224 -9.55 -3.97 17.20
N GLN A 225 -10.62 -4.76 17.07
CA GLN A 225 -11.08 -5.32 15.80
C GLN A 225 -11.44 -4.23 14.78
N GLN A 226 -12.10 -3.16 15.21
CA GLN A 226 -12.37 -1.99 14.36
C GLN A 226 -11.08 -1.35 13.85
N GLY A 227 -10.08 -1.19 14.72
CA GLY A 227 -8.75 -0.67 14.34
C GLY A 227 -8.05 -1.58 13.32
N VAL A 228 -8.08 -2.90 13.53
CA VAL A 228 -7.54 -3.88 12.58
C VAL A 228 -8.26 -3.79 11.23
N ALA A 229 -9.58 -3.68 11.23
CA ALA A 229 -10.38 -3.58 10.00
C ALA A 229 -10.06 -2.31 9.20
N ALA A 230 -9.95 -1.17 9.89
CA ALA A 230 -9.57 0.10 9.26
C ALA A 230 -8.15 0.03 8.67
N LEU A 231 -7.19 -0.51 9.42
CA LEU A 231 -5.81 -0.66 8.96
C LEU A 231 -5.70 -1.67 7.80
N LYS A 232 -6.53 -2.72 7.80
CA LYS A 232 -6.63 -3.66 6.68
C LYS A 232 -7.12 -2.96 5.41
N ALA A 233 -8.17 -2.15 5.51
CA ALA A 233 -8.69 -1.40 4.37
C ALA A 233 -7.64 -0.40 3.83
N GLU A 234 -6.94 0.29 4.72
CA GLU A 234 -5.86 1.21 4.36
C GLU A 234 -4.67 0.49 3.70
N ASN A 235 -4.27 -0.68 4.22
CA ASN A 235 -3.20 -1.47 3.62
C ASN A 235 -3.57 -2.05 2.25
N VAL A 236 -4.85 -2.38 2.01
CA VAL A 236 -5.33 -2.75 0.67
C VAL A 236 -5.20 -1.56 -0.27
N ARG A 237 -5.70 -0.39 0.12
CA ARG A 237 -5.58 0.85 -0.65
C ARG A 237 -4.13 1.19 -1.02
N ARG A 238 -3.20 1.08 -0.07
CA ARG A 238 -1.77 1.31 -0.31
C ARG A 238 -1.13 0.28 -1.23
N ARG A 239 -1.59 -0.98 -1.19
CA ARG A 239 -1.11 -2.02 -2.11
C ARG A 239 -1.57 -1.80 -3.54
N ASP A 240 -2.77 -1.24 -3.71
CA ASP A 240 -3.32 -0.91 -5.02
C ASP A 240 -2.72 0.40 -5.58
N ASP A 241 -2.12 1.24 -4.72
CA ASP A 241 -1.36 2.43 -5.11
C ASP A 241 0.04 2.02 -5.61
N VAL A 242 0.10 1.63 -6.88
CA VAL A 242 1.34 1.21 -7.54
C VAL A 242 2.00 2.41 -8.20
N HIS A 243 3.21 2.71 -7.77
CA HIS A 243 4.02 3.78 -8.36
C HIS A 243 5.04 3.19 -9.34
N LEU A 244 5.36 3.97 -10.36
CA LEU A 244 6.38 3.66 -11.36
C LEU A 244 7.46 4.72 -11.28
N ALA A 245 8.66 4.33 -10.85
CA ALA A 245 9.85 5.13 -10.99
C ALA A 245 10.40 4.96 -12.41
N VAL A 246 10.58 6.07 -13.11
CA VAL A 246 11.11 6.18 -14.46
C VAL A 246 12.43 6.94 -14.40
N HIS A 247 13.49 6.31 -14.87
CA HIS A 247 14.78 6.95 -15.06
C HIS A 247 15.06 7.11 -16.56
N ALA A 248 15.26 8.33 -17.03
CA ALA A 248 15.58 8.65 -18.42
C ALA A 248 17.09 8.67 -18.62
N GLY A 249 17.59 7.78 -19.47
CA GLY A 249 19.00 7.74 -19.84
C GLY A 249 19.38 8.78 -20.90
N GLU A 250 20.47 8.55 -21.62
CA GLU A 250 20.97 9.49 -22.63
C GLU A 250 20.26 9.32 -23.99
N PRO A 251 19.81 10.41 -24.63
CA PRO A 251 19.19 10.34 -25.94
C PRO A 251 20.22 10.00 -27.04
N THR A 252 19.87 9.07 -27.92
CA THR A 252 20.67 8.68 -29.09
C THR A 252 19.93 9.05 -30.37
N ALA A 253 20.62 9.74 -31.29
CA ALA A 253 20.09 10.06 -32.61
C ALA A 253 20.55 9.00 -33.63
N ILE A 254 19.58 8.45 -34.37
CA ILE A 254 19.82 7.54 -35.49
C ILE A 254 19.55 8.33 -36.78
N LYS A 255 20.61 8.53 -37.57
CA LYS A 255 20.47 9.10 -38.92
C LYS A 255 19.89 8.04 -39.85
N PRO A 256 18.84 8.34 -40.63
CA PRO A 256 18.43 7.49 -41.74
C PRO A 256 19.62 7.42 -42.70
N SER A 257 20.06 6.22 -43.06
CA SER A 257 21.03 6.05 -44.14
C SER A 257 20.39 6.55 -45.44
N ALA A 258 21.05 7.49 -46.11
CA ALA A 258 20.69 7.89 -47.46
C ALA A 258 20.76 6.64 -48.36
N ARG A 259 19.67 6.34 -49.05
CA ARG A 259 19.69 5.42 -50.19
C ARG A 259 19.99 6.19 -51.46
#